data_AF-B3QKZ0-F1
#
_entry.id   AF-B3QKZ0-F1
#
_cell.length_a   1.000
_cell.length_b   1.000
_cell.length_c   1.000
_cell.angle_alpha   90.00
_cell.angle_beta   90.00
_cell.angle_gamma   90.00
#
_symmetry.space_group_name_H-M   'P 1'
#
loop_
_entity.id
_entity.type
_entity.pdbx_description
1 polymer ?
#
loop_
_entity_poly.entity_id
_entity_poly.type
_entity_poly.pdbx_seq_one_letter_code
_entity_poly.pdbx_strand_id
1 'polypeptide(L)'
;MGIDVIPARPSKNTAIALGAALLLLTTTVPYLTLINAFLFAGIIMSGAVAAWFYIMRHQVRLSYPESFVLGAVSGFFGGALSVLAGFLLERWFGYVPGLESLKLLADWASSIDSGDAETIRQMLALVSAPKEISLADLIISMLFTGIFYAPFSGLGGRLTVFVLKRKAKKSAVSK
;
A
#
# COMPACT_ATOMS: atom_id res chain seq x y z
N MET A 1 4.85 -0.60 48.24
CA MET A 1 4.57 -1.18 46.91
C MET A 1 4.53 -0.02 45.92
N GLY A 2 5.62 0.22 45.19
CA GLY A 2 5.62 1.20 44.11
C GLY A 2 4.88 0.62 42.92
N ILE A 3 3.82 1.30 42.47
CA ILE A 3 3.18 0.96 41.21
C ILE A 3 4.11 1.51 40.13
N ASP A 4 4.93 0.65 39.54
CA ASP A 4 5.69 1.00 38.33
C ASP A 4 4.67 1.34 37.24
N VAL A 5 4.43 2.63 37.04
CA VAL A 5 3.61 3.14 35.94
C VAL A 5 4.41 2.88 34.67
N ILE A 6 4.16 1.75 34.02
CA ILE A 6 4.69 1.46 32.69
C ILE A 6 4.26 2.62 31.79
N PRO A 7 5.19 3.40 31.22
CA PRO A 7 4.81 4.52 30.38
C PRO A 7 3.97 4.00 29.21
N ALA A 8 2.77 4.55 29.05
CA ALA A 8 1.85 4.15 28.00
C ALA A 8 2.53 4.31 26.63
N ARG A 9 2.46 3.26 25.80
CA ARG A 9 3.03 3.32 24.46
C ARG A 9 2.30 4.39 23.63
N PRO A 10 3.03 5.18 22.84
CA PRO A 10 2.42 6.21 22.02
C PRO A 10 1.49 5.61 20.94
N SER A 11 0.48 6.40 20.58
CA SER A 11 -0.53 6.08 19.57
C SER A 11 0.09 5.69 18.23
N LYS A 12 -0.46 4.65 17.60
CA LYS A 12 -0.05 4.17 16.27
C LYS A 12 -0.84 4.82 15.14
N ASN A 13 -1.89 5.59 15.46
CA ASN A 13 -2.90 6.04 14.49
C ASN A 13 -2.28 6.94 13.41
N THR A 14 -1.40 7.87 13.78
CA THR A 14 -0.74 8.76 12.82
C THR A 14 0.16 7.98 11.87
N ALA A 15 0.87 6.96 12.35
CA ALA A 15 1.70 6.10 11.51
C ALA A 15 0.87 5.26 10.54
N ILE A 16 -0.25 4.71 11.03
CA ILE A 16 -1.21 3.94 10.21
C ILE A 16 -1.80 4.84 9.13
N ALA A 17 -2.26 6.05 9.49
CA ALA A 17 -2.84 7.02 8.58
C ALA A 17 -1.84 7.48 7.51
N LEU A 18 -0.58 7.73 7.90
CA LEU A 18 0.46 8.11 6.96
C LEU A 18 0.74 7.00 5.93
N GLY A 19 0.86 5.75 6.37
CA GLY A 19 1.03 4.64 5.44
C GLY A 19 -0.21 4.40 4.58
N ALA A 20 -1.42 4.53 5.15
CA ALA A 20 -2.67 4.40 4.40
C ALA A 20 -2.81 5.49 3.33
N ALA A 21 -2.42 6.73 3.65
CA ALA A 21 -2.37 7.83 2.71
C ALA A 21 -1.33 7.59 1.60
N LEU A 22 -0.14 7.08 1.94
CA LEU A 22 0.85 6.72 0.93
C LEU A 22 0.34 5.61 0.00
N LEU A 23 -0.29 4.58 0.56
CA LEU A 23 -0.87 3.49 -0.23
C LEU A 23 -1.92 4.07 -1.19
N LEU A 24 -2.88 4.84 -0.66
CA LEU A 24 -3.90 5.55 -1.43
C LEU A 24 -3.29 6.33 -2.59
N LEU A 25 -2.25 7.13 -2.35
CA LEU A 25 -1.58 7.88 -3.41
C LEU A 25 -0.99 6.96 -4.47
N THR A 26 -0.29 5.90 -4.07
CA THR A 26 0.33 4.95 -5.01
C THR A 26 -0.68 4.08 -5.76
N THR A 27 -1.94 4.02 -5.36
CA THR A 27 -2.99 3.23 -6.03
C THR A 27 -4.01 4.06 -6.78
N THR A 28 -4.07 5.38 -6.52
CA THR A 28 -5.07 6.27 -7.14
C THR A 28 -4.47 7.33 -8.04
N VAL A 29 -3.28 7.84 -7.75
CA VAL A 29 -2.68 8.93 -8.54
C VAL A 29 -2.15 8.38 -9.87
N PRO A 30 -2.45 9.03 -11.01
CA PRO A 30 -1.93 8.63 -12.31
C PRO A 30 -0.40 8.46 -12.28
N TYR A 31 0.11 7.47 -13.02
CA TYR A 31 1.52 7.11 -13.10
C TYR A 31 2.15 6.56 -11.80
N LEU A 32 1.73 7.00 -10.61
CA LEU A 32 2.20 6.39 -9.34
C LEU A 32 1.70 4.96 -9.18
N THR A 33 0.59 4.60 -9.82
CA THR A 33 0.10 3.21 -9.90
C THR A 33 1.08 2.26 -10.57
N LEU A 34 1.98 2.74 -11.44
CA LEU A 34 3.06 1.93 -12.03
C LEU A 34 4.02 1.39 -10.96
N ILE A 35 4.21 2.11 -9.85
CA ILE A 35 5.04 1.63 -8.74
C ILE A 35 4.51 0.29 -8.23
N ASN A 36 3.18 0.10 -8.22
CA ASN A 36 2.58 -1.16 -7.80
C ASN A 36 2.67 -2.26 -8.86
N ALA A 37 2.85 -1.92 -10.14
CA ALA A 37 3.16 -2.91 -11.17
C ALA A 37 4.54 -3.58 -10.94
N PHE A 38 5.47 -2.88 -10.29
CA PHE A 38 6.76 -3.45 -9.85
C PHE A 38 6.61 -4.20 -8.50
N LEU A 39 6.00 -5.40 -8.53
CA LEU A 39 5.89 -6.31 -7.37
C LEU A 39 5.22 -5.68 -6.13
N PHE A 40 4.16 -4.90 -6.33
CA PHE A 40 3.44 -4.23 -5.23
C PHE A 40 4.33 -3.30 -4.39
N ALA A 41 5.36 -2.70 -5.00
CA ALA A 41 6.33 -1.89 -4.26
C ALA A 41 5.68 -0.72 -3.51
N GLY A 42 4.63 -0.09 -4.03
CA GLY A 42 3.88 0.97 -3.34
C GLY A 42 3.21 0.47 -2.07
N ILE A 43 2.59 -0.71 -2.12
CA ILE A 43 1.99 -1.38 -0.96
C ILE A 43 3.05 -1.80 0.06
N ILE A 44 4.21 -2.29 -0.37
CA ILE A 44 5.31 -2.61 0.54
C ILE A 44 5.84 -1.31 1.19
N MET A 45 6.00 -0.24 0.41
CA MET A 45 6.47 1.06 0.90
C MET A 45 5.51 1.67 1.93
N SER A 46 4.19 1.52 1.78
CA SER A 46 3.24 2.05 2.77
C SER A 46 3.48 1.52 4.17
N GLY A 47 3.65 0.20 4.30
CA GLY A 47 3.91 -0.41 5.59
C GLY A 47 5.32 -0.13 6.12
N ALA A 48 6.29 0.01 5.21
CA ALA A 48 7.64 0.45 5.57
C ALA A 48 7.64 1.86 6.15
N VAL A 49 6.96 2.81 5.51
CA VAL A 49 6.84 4.20 5.96
C VAL A 49 6.07 4.28 7.28
N ALA A 50 4.98 3.55 7.45
CA ALA A 50 4.25 3.49 8.72
C ALA A 50 5.17 3.02 9.87
N ALA A 51 5.90 1.93 9.69
CA ALA A 51 6.82 1.41 10.70
C ALA A 51 7.99 2.38 10.95
N TRP A 52 8.58 2.94 9.89
CA TRP A 52 9.70 3.87 9.99
C TRP A 52 9.31 5.14 10.74
N PHE A 53 8.18 5.75 10.38
CA PHE A 53 7.68 6.95 11.03
C PHE A 53 7.43 6.70 12.52
N TYR A 54 6.77 5.60 12.88
CA TYR A 54 6.50 5.28 14.28
C TYR A 54 7.80 5.07 15.09
N ILE A 55 8.75 4.30 14.55
CA ILE A 55 10.03 4.03 15.21
C ILE A 55 10.85 5.31 15.36
N MET A 56 10.97 6.13 14.32
CA MET A 56 11.77 7.36 14.36
C MET A 56 11.11 8.46 15.20
N ARG A 57 9.78 8.62 15.12
CA ARG A 57 9.07 9.68 15.86
C ARG A 57 9.06 9.44 17.36
N HIS A 58 8.88 8.18 17.77
CA HIS A 58 8.76 7.81 19.18
C HIS A 58 10.00 7.16 19.77
N GLN A 59 11.06 6.94 18.96
CA GLN A 59 12.32 6.31 19.38
C GLN A 59 12.11 4.94 20.05
N VAL A 60 11.06 4.22 19.63
CA VAL A 60 10.68 2.90 20.18
C VAL A 60 11.21 1.76 19.31
N ARG A 61 11.63 0.67 19.95
CA ARG A 61 12.04 -0.54 19.23
C ARG A 61 10.83 -1.43 19.01
N LEU A 62 10.46 -1.63 17.75
CA LEU A 62 9.46 -2.62 17.38
C LEU A 62 10.12 -3.98 17.13
N SER A 63 9.47 -5.04 17.62
CA SER A 63 9.76 -6.41 17.19
C SER A 63 9.28 -6.64 15.74
N TYR A 64 9.79 -7.68 15.09
CA TYR A 64 9.33 -8.08 13.76
C TYR A 64 7.80 -8.27 13.67
N PRO A 65 7.14 -9.05 14.57
CA PRO A 65 5.68 -9.20 14.49
C PRO A 65 4.93 -7.89 14.74
N GLU A 66 5.38 -7.04 15.67
CA GLU A 66 4.71 -5.74 15.90
C GLU A 66 4.81 -4.81 14.69
N SER A 67 5.97 -4.78 14.02
CA SER A 67 6.15 -4.00 12.79
C SER A 67 5.35 -4.55 11.62
N PHE A 68 5.20 -5.88 11.54
CA PHE A 68 4.36 -6.53 10.55
C PHE A 68 2.90 -6.15 10.75
N VAL A 69 2.38 -6.26 11.98
CA VAL A 69 0.99 -5.89 12.29
C VAL A 69 0.74 -4.40 12.01
N LEU A 70 1.66 -3.52 12.41
CA LEU A 70 1.54 -2.08 12.12
C LEU A 70 1.45 -1.81 10.62
N GLY A 71 2.34 -2.42 9.82
CA GLY A 71 2.31 -2.32 8.37
C GLY A 71 1.04 -2.92 7.76
N ALA A 72 0.59 -4.08 8.26
CA ALA A 72 -0.58 -4.77 7.77
C ALA A 72 -1.87 -3.99 8.01
N VAL A 73 -2.04 -3.39 9.20
CA VAL A 73 -3.18 -2.53 9.51
C VAL A 73 -3.18 -1.30 8.61
N SER A 74 -2.01 -0.69 8.38
CA SER A 74 -1.88 0.42 7.43
C SER A 74 -2.26 0.01 6.00
N GLY A 75 -1.83 -1.17 5.56
CA GLY A 75 -2.18 -1.73 4.25
C GLY A 75 -3.67 -2.04 4.10
N PHE A 76 -4.29 -2.56 5.16
CA PHE A 76 -5.73 -2.83 5.17
C PHE A 76 -6.55 -1.55 4.98
N PHE A 77 -6.29 -0.53 5.81
CA PHE A 77 -7.01 0.74 5.70
C PHE A 77 -6.67 1.48 4.39
N GLY A 78 -5.40 1.48 3.97
CA GLY A 78 -5.01 2.04 2.69
C GLY A 78 -5.73 1.38 1.51
N GLY A 79 -5.79 0.04 1.50
CA GLY A 79 -6.46 -0.72 0.45
C GLY A 79 -7.97 -0.44 0.40
N ALA A 80 -8.64 -0.47 1.56
CA ALA A 80 -10.06 -0.12 1.65
C ALA A 80 -10.33 1.32 1.17
N LEU A 81 -9.51 2.29 1.61
CA LEU A 81 -9.63 3.68 1.16
C LEU A 81 -9.34 3.85 -0.33
N SER A 82 -8.45 3.04 -0.90
CA SER A 82 -8.14 3.07 -2.34
C SER A 82 -9.32 2.64 -3.19
N VAL A 83 -10.04 1.60 -2.76
CA VAL A 83 -11.27 1.16 -3.43
C VAL A 83 -12.34 2.24 -3.35
N LEU A 84 -12.55 2.82 -2.17
CA LEU A 84 -13.52 3.90 -1.99
C LEU A 84 -13.17 5.12 -2.85
N ALA A 85 -11.91 5.54 -2.85
CA ALA A 85 -11.45 6.66 -3.66
C ALA A 85 -11.58 6.36 -5.16
N GLY A 86 -11.22 5.15 -5.60
CA GLY A 86 -11.40 4.74 -7.00
C GLY A 86 -12.86 4.81 -7.43
N PHE A 87 -13.79 4.31 -6.60
CA PHE A 87 -15.22 4.42 -6.85
C PHE A 87 -15.70 5.88 -6.96
N LEU A 88 -15.26 6.76 -6.04
CA LEU A 88 -15.64 8.18 -6.08
C LEU A 88 -15.07 8.89 -7.31
N LEU A 89 -13.83 8.58 -7.68
CA LEU A 89 -13.16 9.13 -8.85
C LEU A 89 -13.85 8.71 -10.14
N GLU A 90 -14.23 7.44 -10.27
CA GLU A 90 -14.98 6.93 -11.42
C GLU A 90 -16.35 7.59 -11.48
N ARG A 91 -17.07 7.63 -10.36
CA ARG A 91 -18.45 8.14 -10.29
C ARG A 91 -18.57 9.64 -10.62
N TRP A 92 -17.60 10.46 -10.23
CA TRP A 92 -17.68 11.92 -10.37
C TRP A 92 -16.81 12.49 -11.49
N PHE A 93 -15.69 11.84 -11.82
CA PHE A 93 -14.74 12.34 -12.80
C PHE A 93 -14.59 11.39 -14.01
N GLY A 94 -15.23 10.22 -14.00
CA GLY A 94 -15.04 9.20 -15.03
C GLY A 94 -13.61 8.64 -15.06
N TYR A 95 -12.84 8.87 -13.99
CA TYR A 95 -11.44 8.44 -13.88
C TYR A 95 -11.38 7.09 -13.18
N VAL A 96 -10.84 6.08 -13.88
CA VAL A 96 -10.62 4.74 -13.32
C VAL A 96 -9.13 4.59 -13.02
N PRO A 97 -8.74 4.57 -11.73
CA PRO A 97 -7.33 4.46 -11.36
C PRO A 97 -6.64 3.25 -11.99
N GLY A 98 -5.48 3.50 -12.59
CA GLY A 98 -4.65 2.46 -13.20
C GLY A 98 -4.91 2.20 -14.67
N LEU A 99 -5.97 2.79 -15.28
CA LEU A 99 -6.18 2.69 -16.73
C LEU A 99 -5.04 3.30 -17.53
N GLU A 100 -4.50 4.46 -17.13
CA GLU A 100 -3.37 5.09 -17.83
C GLU A 100 -2.12 4.22 -17.77
N SER A 101 -1.85 3.65 -16.61
CA SER A 101 -0.73 2.75 -16.39
C SER A 101 -0.87 1.47 -17.21
N LEU A 102 -2.09 0.93 -17.31
CA LEU A 102 -2.39 -0.23 -18.15
C LEU A 102 -2.21 0.11 -19.64
N LYS A 103 -2.65 1.29 -20.09
CA LYS A 103 -2.43 1.77 -21.47
C LYS A 103 -0.94 1.88 -21.79
N LEU A 104 -0.16 2.47 -20.90
CA LEU A 104 1.30 2.57 -21.08
C LEU A 104 1.98 1.21 -21.15
N LEU A 105 1.56 0.26 -20.30
CA LEU A 105 2.06 -1.12 -20.35
C LEU A 105 1.64 -1.83 -21.64
N ALA A 106 0.41 -1.59 -22.13
CA ALA A 106 -0.08 -2.12 -23.40
C ALA A 106 0.72 -1.59 -24.59
N ASP A 107 0.95 -0.28 -24.63
CA ASP A 107 1.73 0.39 -25.68
C ASP A 107 3.16 -0.14 -25.68
N TRP A 108 3.78 -0.27 -24.50
CA TRP A 108 5.11 -0.85 -24.37
C TRP A 108 5.16 -2.32 -24.80
N ALA A 109 4.20 -3.14 -24.38
CA ALA A 109 4.13 -4.56 -24.79
C ALA A 109 3.97 -4.70 -26.31
N SER A 110 3.11 -3.88 -26.92
CA SER A 110 2.89 -3.89 -28.37
C SER A 110 4.12 -3.49 -29.19
N SER A 111 5.08 -2.79 -28.59
CA SER A 111 6.36 -2.47 -29.22
C SER A 111 7.36 -3.64 -29.23
N ILE A 112 7.11 -4.68 -28.41
CA ILE A 112 7.98 -5.86 -28.25
C ILE A 112 7.40 -7.06 -28.99
N ASP A 113 6.11 -7.36 -28.82
CA ASP A 113 5.41 -8.43 -29.52
C ASP A 113 3.91 -8.11 -29.69
N SER A 114 3.38 -8.40 -30.88
CA SER A 114 2.00 -8.15 -31.27
C SER A 114 0.99 -9.14 -30.66
N GLY A 115 1.44 -10.33 -30.24
CA GLY A 115 0.56 -11.36 -29.66
C GLY A 115 -0.03 -10.97 -28.30
N ASP A 116 0.80 -10.43 -27.40
CA ASP A 116 0.38 -10.04 -26.04
C ASP A 116 -0.46 -8.75 -26.04
N ALA A 117 -0.30 -7.91 -27.06
CA ALA A 117 -1.01 -6.64 -27.19
C ALA A 117 -2.53 -6.84 -27.30
N GLU A 118 -2.98 -7.89 -27.99
CA GLU A 118 -4.41 -8.17 -28.15
C GLU A 118 -5.06 -8.61 -26.83
N THR A 119 -4.37 -9.43 -26.03
CA THR A 119 -4.83 -9.81 -24.69
C THR A 119 -4.96 -8.60 -23.77
N ILE A 120 -3.99 -7.69 -23.80
CA ILE A 120 -4.04 -6.47 -22.97
C ILE A 120 -5.15 -5.53 -23.44
N ARG A 121 -5.40 -5.42 -24.75
CA ARG A 121 -6.52 -4.63 -25.31
C ARG A 121 -7.88 -5.18 -24.88
N GLN A 122 -8.04 -6.50 -24.86
CA GLN A 122 -9.27 -7.15 -24.38
C GLN A 122 -9.48 -6.89 -22.88
N MET A 123 -8.43 -6.96 -22.06
CA MET A 123 -8.51 -6.57 -20.64
C MET A 123 -8.92 -5.10 -20.49
N LEU A 124 -8.39 -4.21 -21.34
CA LEU A 124 -8.72 -2.79 -21.30
C LEU A 124 -10.20 -2.52 -21.62
N ALA A 125 -10.76 -3.26 -22.59
CA ALA A 125 -12.18 -3.19 -22.94
C ALA A 125 -13.09 -3.68 -21.80
N LEU A 126 -12.67 -4.73 -21.08
CA LEU A 126 -13.39 -5.26 -19.91
C LEU A 126 -13.39 -4.28 -18.73
N VAL A 127 -12.27 -3.62 -18.46
CA VAL A 127 -12.13 -2.67 -17.34
C VAL A 127 -12.79 -1.32 -17.62
N SER A 128 -12.92 -0.95 -18.90
CA SER A 128 -13.56 0.32 -19.30
C SER A 128 -15.08 0.22 -19.41
N ALA A 129 -15.66 -0.97 -19.29
CA ALA A 129 -17.10 -1.16 -19.35
C ALA A 129 -17.77 -0.55 -18.10
N PRO A 130 -18.81 0.29 -18.25
CA PRO A 130 -19.52 0.85 -17.12
C PRO A 130 -20.09 -0.27 -16.25
N LYS A 131 -19.63 -0.34 -14.99
CA LYS A 131 -20.10 -1.34 -14.05
C LYS A 131 -20.95 -0.65 -12.99
N GLU A 132 -22.24 -0.99 -12.93
CA GLU A 132 -23.06 -0.58 -11.79
C GLU A 132 -22.63 -1.39 -10.57
N ILE A 133 -21.90 -0.75 -9.67
CA ILE A 133 -21.43 -1.36 -8.42
C ILE A 133 -22.46 -1.06 -7.33
N SER A 134 -23.01 -2.11 -6.71
CA SER A 134 -23.88 -1.94 -5.54
C SER A 134 -23.08 -1.56 -4.29
N LEU A 135 -23.74 -0.98 -3.27
CA LEU A 135 -23.07 -0.68 -1.99
C LEU A 135 -22.46 -1.95 -1.36
N ALA A 136 -23.13 -3.10 -1.50
CA ALA A 136 -22.63 -4.37 -1.00
C ALA A 136 -21.33 -4.78 -1.71
N ASP A 137 -21.29 -4.66 -3.04
CA ASP A 137 -20.10 -4.97 -3.84
C ASP A 137 -18.94 -4.03 -3.50
N LEU A 138 -19.22 -2.76 -3.22
CA LEU A 138 -18.21 -1.79 -2.80
C LEU A 138 -17.60 -2.19 -1.46
N ILE A 139 -18.42 -2.49 -0.45
CA ILE A 139 -17.93 -2.89 0.88
C ILE A 139 -17.14 -4.19 0.80
N ILE A 140 -17.65 -5.17 0.04
CA ILE A 140 -16.97 -6.44 -0.20
C ILE A 140 -15.60 -6.18 -0.86
N SER A 141 -15.54 -5.35 -1.90
CA SER A 141 -14.30 -5.00 -2.59
C SER A 141 -13.31 -4.32 -1.64
N MET A 142 -13.77 -3.37 -0.81
CA MET A 142 -12.91 -2.71 0.19
C MET A 142 -12.31 -3.71 1.16
N LEU A 143 -13.11 -4.67 1.65
CA LEU A 143 -12.64 -5.71 2.57
C LEU A 143 -11.64 -6.66 1.89
N PHE A 144 -11.96 -7.18 0.69
CA PHE A 144 -11.08 -8.09 -0.04
C PHE A 144 -9.75 -7.41 -0.40
N THR A 145 -9.78 -6.20 -0.95
CA THR A 145 -8.56 -5.45 -1.28
C THR A 145 -7.75 -5.11 -0.03
N GLY A 146 -8.41 -4.69 1.06
CA GLY A 146 -7.74 -4.44 2.33
C GLY A 146 -7.04 -5.68 2.88
N ILE A 147 -7.73 -6.83 2.92
CA ILE A 147 -7.16 -8.11 3.37
C ILE A 147 -6.01 -8.53 2.47
N PHE A 148 -6.15 -8.37 1.15
CA PHE A 148 -5.12 -8.75 0.18
C PHE A 148 -3.86 -7.87 0.30
N TYR A 149 -4.01 -6.57 0.54
CA TYR A 149 -2.88 -5.64 0.67
C TYR A 149 -2.18 -5.70 2.02
N ALA A 150 -2.89 -6.09 3.08
CA ALA A 150 -2.37 -6.20 4.43
C ALA A 150 -1.06 -7.02 4.54
N PRO A 151 -0.93 -8.26 4.02
CA PRO A 151 0.31 -9.03 4.14
C PRO A 151 1.50 -8.35 3.45
N PHE A 152 1.33 -7.78 2.24
CA PHE A 152 2.41 -7.11 1.51
C PHE A 152 2.90 -5.85 2.24
N SER A 153 1.97 -5.04 2.74
CA SER A 153 2.32 -3.88 3.57
C SER A 153 2.98 -4.31 4.89
N GLY A 154 2.50 -5.40 5.50
CA GLY A 154 3.13 -6.00 6.67
C GLY A 154 4.59 -6.41 6.43
N LEU A 155 4.90 -7.00 5.26
CA LEU A 155 6.29 -7.31 4.88
C LEU A 155 7.16 -6.05 4.81
N GLY A 156 6.62 -4.94 4.31
CA GLY A 156 7.31 -3.64 4.33
C GLY A 156 7.64 -3.15 5.74
N GLY A 157 6.70 -3.31 6.68
CA GLY A 157 6.93 -3.02 8.10
C GLY A 157 8.07 -3.85 8.69
N ARG A 158 8.08 -5.16 8.38
CA ARG A 158 9.14 -6.09 8.82
C ARG A 158 10.51 -5.74 8.21
N LEU A 159 10.54 -5.39 6.92
CA LEU A 159 11.75 -4.98 6.21
C LEU A 159 12.37 -3.73 6.86
N THR A 160 11.56 -2.80 7.32
CA THR A 160 12.03 -1.59 8.00
C THR A 160 12.81 -1.92 9.27
N VAL A 161 12.27 -2.80 10.13
CA VAL A 161 12.98 -3.23 11.34
C VAL A 161 14.30 -3.93 10.99
N PHE A 162 14.31 -4.76 9.94
CA PHE A 162 15.52 -5.43 9.48
C PHE A 162 16.61 -4.43 9.03
N VAL A 163 16.24 -3.45 8.20
CA VAL A 163 17.15 -2.41 7.70
C VAL A 163 17.68 -1.57 8.87
N LEU A 164 16.82 -1.12 9.78
CA LEU A 164 17.22 -0.30 10.92
C LEU A 164 18.15 -1.05 11.88
N LYS A 165 17.88 -2.33 12.17
CA LYS A 165 18.77 -3.17 12.98
C LYS A 165 20.14 -3.35 12.32
N ARG A 166 20.18 -3.57 11.00
CA ARG A 166 21.45 -3.66 10.26
C ARG A 166 22.25 -2.36 10.30
N LYS A 167 21.59 -1.20 10.13
CA LYS A 167 22.23 0.11 10.22
C LYS A 167 22.81 0.35 11.61
N ALA A 168 22.05 0.07 12.67
CA ALA A 168 22.52 0.20 14.05
C ALA A 168 23.75 -0.67 14.35
N LYS A 169 23.77 -1.92 13.87
CA LYS A 169 24.94 -2.81 14.04
C LYS A 169 26.18 -2.28 13.32
N LYS A 170 26.04 -1.77 12.09
CA LYS A 170 27.19 -1.19 11.35
C LYS A 170 27.75 0.06 12.04
N SER A 171 26.90 0.95 12.51
CA SER A 171 27.32 2.16 13.23
C SER A 171 27.99 1.86 14.58
N ALA A 172 27.67 0.74 15.22
CA ALA A 172 28.31 0.31 16.46
C ALA A 172 29.70 -0.32 16.25
N VAL A 173 30.00 -0.86 15.06
CA VAL A 173 31.30 -1.46 14.73
C VAL A 173 32.31 -0.42 14.20
N SER A 174 31.83 0.75 13.78
CA SER A 174 32.66 1.87 13.28
C SER A 174 33.08 2.86 14.39
N LYS A 175 32.69 2.62 15.64
CA LYS A 175 33.11 3.37 16.82
C LYS A 175 34.06 2.51 17.64
#